data_AF-A0A920TB04-F1
#
_entry.id   AF-A0A920TB04-F1
#
_cell.length_a   1.000
_cell.length_b   1.000
_cell.length_c   1.000
_cell.angle_alpha   90.00
_cell.angle_beta   90.00
_cell.angle_gamma   90.00
#
_symmetry.space_group_name_H-M   'P 1'
#
loop_
_entity.id
_entity.type
_entity.pdbx_description
1 polymer ?
#
loop_
_entity_poly.entity_id
_entity_poly.type
_entity_poly.pdbx_seq_one_letter_code
_entity_poly.pdbx_strand_id
1 'polypeptide(L)'
;MTFFRHANAASWNAGTAVDLWVDVDDGLVTIEALVPRQSPTIRGLVALLIEGINGSPVTEVLAMPDDFLEPRGLGETLGMTRQRGARGLVAAIKGRTRAAQSA
;
A
#
# COMPACT_ATOMS: atom_id res chain seq x y z
N MET A 1 8.51 -1.41 21.64
CA MET A 1 7.56 -0.30 21.87
C MET A 1 6.65 -0.28 20.66
N THR A 2 5.55 -1.03 20.71
CA THR A 2 4.69 -1.27 19.54
C THR A 2 3.26 -1.03 19.98
N PHE A 3 2.80 0.21 19.76
CA PHE A 3 1.43 0.63 20.00
C PHE A 3 0.59 0.35 18.74
N PHE A 4 0.29 -0.92 18.45
CA PHE A 4 -0.74 -1.27 17.44
C PHE A 4 -2.12 -1.23 18.12
N ARG A 5 -2.60 -0.04 18.47
CA ARG A 5 -3.98 0.12 18.92
C ARG A 5 -4.75 0.81 17.79
N HIS A 6 -5.56 0.01 17.10
CA HIS A 6 -6.60 0.40 16.12
C HIS A 6 -6.22 0.37 14.63
N ALA A 7 -5.19 -0.38 14.24
CA ALA A 7 -4.86 -0.55 12.83
C ALA A 7 -5.85 -1.52 12.13
N ASN A 8 -6.51 -1.04 11.08
CA ASN A 8 -7.51 -1.77 10.28
C ASN A 8 -6.83 -2.85 9.41
N ALA A 9 -6.68 -4.06 9.96
CA ALA A 9 -6.00 -5.19 9.32
C ALA A 9 -6.91 -5.87 8.28
N ALA A 10 -6.41 -6.05 7.05
CA ALA A 10 -7.06 -6.96 6.10
C ALA A 10 -6.05 -7.56 5.11
N SER A 11 -6.15 -8.87 4.89
CA SER A 11 -5.30 -9.66 4.00
C SER A 11 -5.70 -9.48 2.53
N TRP A 12 -4.76 -9.12 1.67
CA TRP A 12 -4.98 -9.09 0.21
C TRP A 12 -4.50 -10.39 -0.45
N ASN A 13 -5.33 -11.00 -1.29
CA ASN A 13 -5.05 -12.27 -1.96
C ASN A 13 -4.94 -12.09 -3.49
N ALA A 14 -3.74 -11.84 -4.00
CA ALA A 14 -3.39 -12.05 -5.41
C ALA A 14 -2.42 -13.23 -5.59
N GLY A 15 -2.67 -14.33 -4.86
CA GLY A 15 -1.79 -15.50 -4.80
C GLY A 15 -0.61 -15.36 -3.82
N THR A 16 -0.41 -14.17 -3.23
CA THR A 16 0.48 -13.95 -2.08
C THR A 16 -0.33 -13.18 -1.03
N ALA A 17 -0.42 -13.72 0.18
CA ALA A 17 -1.05 -13.02 1.30
C ALA A 17 -0.18 -11.82 1.69
N VAL A 18 -0.75 -10.62 1.63
CA VAL A 18 -0.14 -9.39 2.14
C VAL A 18 -1.05 -8.84 3.21
N ASP A 19 -0.52 -8.70 4.43
CA ASP A 19 -1.22 -7.99 5.50
C ASP A 19 -0.75 -6.54 5.49
N LEU A 20 -1.68 -5.59 5.50
CA LEU A 20 -1.40 -4.17 5.39
C LEU A 20 -2.24 -3.38 6.37
N TRP A 21 -1.58 -2.45 7.05
CA TRP A 21 -2.13 -1.54 8.04
C TRP A 21 -1.87 -0.11 7.59
N VAL A 22 -2.87 0.75 7.76
CA VAL A 22 -2.79 2.18 7.49
C VAL A 22 -3.24 2.91 8.73
N ASP A 23 -2.42 3.86 9.16
CA ASP A 23 -2.72 4.80 10.22
C ASP A 23 -2.71 6.22 9.69
N VAL A 24 -3.47 7.09 10.34
CA VAL A 24 -3.54 8.52 10.03
C VAL A 24 -3.34 9.30 11.32
N ASP A 25 -2.20 9.98 11.44
CA ASP A 25 -1.88 10.84 12.59
C ASP A 25 -1.54 12.24 12.09
N ASP A 26 -2.13 13.26 12.71
CA ASP A 26 -2.04 14.67 12.29
C ASP A 26 -2.27 14.89 10.76
N GLY A 27 -3.16 14.09 10.18
CA GLY A 27 -3.46 14.12 8.73
C GLY A 27 -2.39 13.51 7.82
N LEU A 28 -1.35 12.90 8.38
CA LEU A 28 -0.28 12.20 7.68
C LEU A 28 -0.50 10.69 7.71
N VAL A 29 -0.20 10.04 6.59
CA VAL A 29 -0.42 8.59 6.42
C VAL A 29 0.84 7.82 6.82
N THR A 30 0.67 6.77 7.62
CA THR A 30 1.70 5.76 7.88
C THR A 30 1.20 4.38 7.49
N ILE A 31 2.00 3.65 6.73
CA ILE A 31 1.70 2.31 6.23
C ILE A 31 2.74 1.33 6.73
N GLU A 32 2.27 0.18 7.21
CA GLU A 32 3.08 -0.98 7.52
C GLU A 32 2.49 -2.22 6.84
N ALA A 33 3.36 -3.14 6.43
CA ALA A 33 2.92 -4.35 5.75
C ALA A 33 3.78 -5.57 6.09
N LEU A 34 3.13 -6.73 6.15
CA LEU A 34 3.76 -8.02 6.25
C LEU A 34 3.64 -8.76 4.92
N VAL A 35 4.79 -9.08 4.32
CA VAL A 35 4.88 -9.83 3.07
C VAL A 35 5.74 -11.10 3.27
N PRO A 36 5.26 -12.29 2.86
CA PRO A 36 6.00 -13.54 2.98
C PRO A 36 7.40 -13.49 2.34
N ARG A 37 8.39 -14.17 2.95
CA ARG A 37 9.80 -14.15 2.50
C ARG A 37 10.00 -14.74 1.10
N GLN A 38 9.16 -15.70 0.73
CA GLN A 38 9.19 -16.38 -0.58
C GLN A 38 8.70 -15.52 -1.75
N SER A 39 8.15 -14.33 -1.50
CA SER A 39 7.63 -13.42 -2.53
C SER A 39 8.48 -12.14 -2.66
N PRO A 40 9.75 -12.23 -3.08
CA PRO A 40 10.69 -11.10 -3.08
C PRO A 40 10.23 -9.93 -3.96
N THR A 41 9.63 -10.20 -5.12
CA THR A 41 9.11 -9.15 -6.01
C THR A 41 7.94 -8.39 -5.40
N ILE A 42 6.99 -9.09 -4.75
CA ILE A 42 5.85 -8.45 -4.07
C ILE A 42 6.35 -7.59 -2.91
N ARG A 43 7.32 -8.09 -2.14
CA ARG A 43 7.93 -7.32 -1.06
C ARG A 43 8.58 -6.03 -1.58
N GLY A 44 9.31 -6.10 -2.69
CA GLY A 44 9.90 -4.92 -3.32
C GLY A 44 8.85 -3.89 -3.74
N LEU A 45 7.76 -4.32 -4.37
CA LEU A 45 6.67 -3.43 -4.77
C LEU A 45 5.96 -2.76 -3.58
N VAL A 46 5.67 -3.55 -2.54
CA VAL A 46 5.08 -3.02 -1.30
C VAL A 46 6.01 -2.02 -0.63
N ALA A 47 7.32 -2.32 -0.57
CA ALA A 47 8.31 -1.41 0.01
C ALA A 47 8.38 -0.08 -0.75
N LEU A 48 8.36 -0.10 -2.09
CA LEU A 48 8.34 1.12 -2.91
C LEU A 48 7.09 1.97 -2.68
N LEU A 49 5.93 1.34 -2.48
CA LEU A 49 4.70 2.05 -2.13
C LEU A 49 4.79 2.70 -0.76
N ILE A 50 5.25 1.95 0.25
CA ILE A 50 5.40 2.45 1.62
C ILE A 50 6.35 3.66 1.62
N GLU A 51 7.50 3.54 0.96
CA GLU A 51 8.48 4.63 0.86
C GLU A 51 7.90 5.87 0.16
N GLY A 52 7.05 5.68 -0.85
CA GLY A 52 6.45 6.79 -1.60
C GLY A 52 5.23 7.44 -0.94
N ILE A 53 4.68 6.84 0.12
CA ILE A 53 3.41 7.26 0.74
C ILE A 53 3.57 7.67 2.21
N ASN A 54 4.49 7.05 2.94
CA ASN A 54 4.65 7.33 4.36
C ASN A 54 5.08 8.79 4.59
N GLY A 55 4.34 9.47 5.46
CA GLY A 55 4.53 10.90 5.75
C GLY A 55 3.83 11.82 4.76
N SER A 56 3.14 11.30 3.74
CA SER A 56 2.31 12.11 2.84
C SER A 56 0.98 12.48 3.50
N PRO A 57 0.44 13.68 3.21
CA PRO A 57 -0.91 14.06 3.63
C PRO A 57 -1.98 13.12 3.05
N VAL A 58 -3.04 12.86 3.82
CA VAL A 58 -4.18 12.05 3.37
C VAL A 58 -4.72 12.49 2.00
N THR A 59 -4.81 13.80 1.76
CA THR A 59 -5.32 14.34 0.49
C THR A 59 -4.46 13.94 -0.70
N GLU A 60 -3.14 13.92 -0.53
CA GLU A 60 -2.19 13.51 -1.57
C GLU A 60 -2.29 12.01 -1.83
N VAL A 61 -2.36 11.19 -0.77
CA VAL A 61 -2.51 9.73 -0.88
C VAL A 61 -3.81 9.35 -1.59
N LEU A 62 -4.90 10.08 -1.31
CA LEU A 62 -6.19 9.84 -1.97
C LEU A 62 -6.24 10.35 -3.41
N ALA A 63 -5.45 11.37 -3.75
CA ALA A 63 -5.34 11.94 -5.09
C ALA A 63 -4.34 11.21 -6.00
N MET A 64 -3.45 10.40 -5.42
CA MET A 64 -2.49 9.55 -6.12
C MET A 64 -3.18 8.75 -7.24
N PRO A 65 -2.60 8.57 -8.43
CA PRO A 65 -3.22 7.78 -9.48
C PRO A 65 -3.18 6.27 -9.18
N ASP A 66 -4.12 5.49 -9.71
CA ASP A 66 -4.21 4.04 -9.40
C ASP A 66 -3.03 3.24 -9.97
N ASP A 67 -2.39 3.77 -11.00
CA ASP A 67 -1.20 3.23 -11.65
C ASP A 67 0.09 3.82 -11.08
N PHE A 68 0.10 4.31 -9.82
CA PHE A 68 1.24 4.98 -9.17
C PHE A 68 2.63 4.32 -9.37
N LEU A 69 2.68 2.99 -9.51
CA LEU A 69 3.93 2.24 -9.71
C LEU A 69 4.34 2.08 -11.19
N GLU A 70 3.53 2.48 -12.15
CA GLU A 70 3.78 2.36 -13.59
C GLU A 70 4.71 3.44 -14.17
N PRO A 71 4.64 4.74 -13.79
CA PRO A 71 5.35 5.83 -14.47
C PRO A 71 6.89 5.85 -14.43
N ARG A 72 7.57 4.82 -13.92
CA ARG A 72 9.05 4.84 -13.71
C ARG A 72 9.82 3.71 -14.41
N GLY A 73 9.32 3.16 -15.52
CA GLY A 73 10.01 2.09 -16.28
C GLY A 73 9.86 0.67 -15.70
N LEU A 74 9.08 0.51 -14.63
CA LEU A 74 8.70 -0.79 -14.06
C LEU A 74 7.63 -1.50 -14.89
N GLY A 75 6.84 -0.76 -15.69
CA GLY A 75 5.76 -1.31 -16.51
C GLY A 75 6.21 -2.35 -17.54
N GLU A 76 7.41 -2.19 -18.12
CA GLU A 76 7.98 -3.15 -19.08
C GLU A 76 8.52 -4.43 -18.38
N THR A 77 8.91 -4.32 -17.12
CA THR A 77 9.43 -5.45 -16.31
C THR A 77 8.30 -6.23 -15.63
N LEU A 78 7.17 -5.58 -15.38
CA LEU A 78 6.01 -6.13 -14.70
C LEU A 78 4.91 -6.41 -15.74
N GLY A 79 4.86 -7.62 -16.29
CA GLY A 79 3.79 -8.03 -17.21
C GLY A 79 2.38 -7.77 -16.65
N MET A 80 1.36 -7.75 -17.52
CA MET A 80 -0.02 -7.28 -17.23
C MET A 80 -0.62 -7.75 -15.89
N THR A 81 -0.37 -8.99 -15.47
CA THR A 81 -0.87 -9.53 -14.19
C THR A 81 -0.34 -8.76 -12.97
N ARG A 82 0.93 -8.35 -13.01
CA ARG A 82 1.59 -7.63 -11.90
C ARG A 82 1.10 -6.18 -11.82
N GLN A 83 0.79 -5.56 -12.96
CA GLN A 83 0.17 -4.23 -13.02
C GLN A 83 -1.23 -4.23 -12.38
N ARG A 84 -2.06 -5.23 -12.71
CA ARG A 84 -3.38 -5.38 -12.06
C ARG A 84 -3.25 -5.56 -10.54
N GLY A 85 -2.26 -6.34 -10.10
CA GLY A 85 -1.96 -6.51 -8.68
C GLY A 85 -1.58 -5.19 -7.99
N ALA A 86 -0.70 -4.41 -8.61
CA ALA A 86 -0.27 -3.11 -8.10
C ALA A 86 -1.45 -2.12 -7.96
N ARG A 87 -2.32 -2.03 -8.97
CA ARG A 87 -3.52 -1.19 -8.91
C ARG A 87 -4.47 -1.61 -7.78
N GLY A 88 -4.65 -2.92 -7.58
CA GLY A 88 -5.42 -3.46 -6.47
C GLY A 88 -4.87 -3.07 -5.10
N LEU A 89 -3.54 -3.05 -4.96
CA LEU A 89 -2.87 -2.63 -3.72
C LEU A 89 -3.03 -1.13 -3.47
N VAL A 90 -2.92 -0.28 -4.50
CA VAL A 90 -3.19 1.16 -4.40
C VAL A 90 -4.62 1.42 -3.97
N ALA A 91 -5.60 0.76 -4.61
CA ALA A 91 -7.01 0.89 -4.23
C ALA A 91 -7.25 0.45 -2.76
N ALA A 92 -6.61 -0.63 -2.33
CA ALA A 92 -6.68 -1.14 -0.98
C ALA A 92 -6.11 -0.15 0.07
N ILE A 93 -5.02 0.53 -0.25
CA ILE A 93 -4.43 1.59 0.59
C ILE A 93 -5.40 2.76 0.71
N LYS A 94 -5.85 3.32 -0.42
CA LYS A 94 -6.79 4.47 -0.42
C LYS A 94 -8.07 4.18 0.35
N GLY A 95 -8.62 2.96 0.22
CA GLY A 95 -9.80 2.54 0.98
C GLY A 95 -9.56 2.56 2.49
N ARG A 96 -8.40 2.07 2.93
CA ARG A 96 -8.01 2.07 4.35
C ARG A 96 -7.69 3.47 4.87
N THR A 97 -7.03 4.31 4.08
CA THR A 97 -6.78 5.72 4.44
C THR A 97 -8.09 6.45 4.71
N ARG A 98 -9.13 6.26 3.89
CA ARG A 98 -10.46 6.84 4.16
C ARG A 98 -11.08 6.33 5.46
N ALA A 99 -10.95 5.04 5.73
CA ALA A 99 -11.46 4.43 6.95
C ALA A 99 -10.72 4.94 8.20
N ALA A 100 -9.40 5.07 8.13
CA ALA A 100 -8.55 5.57 9.22
C ALA A 100 -8.74 7.07 9.48
N GLN A 101 -9.00 7.89 8.45
CA GLN A 101 -9.31 9.31 8.63
C GLN A 101 -10.61 9.55 9.43
N SER A 102 -11.52 8.58 9.42
CA SER A 102 -12.85 8.70 10.02
C SER A 102 -12.93 8.09 11.43
N ALA A 103 -11.82 7.54 11.94
CA ALA A 103 -11.72 6.87 13.23
C ALA A 103 -11.19 7.84 14.31
#